data_AF-A0A1B6HXU8-F1
#
_entry.id   AF-A0A1B6HXU8-F1
#
_cell.length_a   1.000
_cell.length_b   1.000
_cell.length_c   1.000
_cell.angle_alpha   90.00
_cell.angle_beta   90.00
_cell.angle_gamma   90.00
#
_symmetry.space_group_name_H-M   'P 1'
#
loop_
_entity.id
_entity.type
_entity.pdbx_description
1 polymer ?
#
loop_
_entity_poly.entity_id
_entity_poly.type
_entity_poly.pdbx_seq_one_letter_code
_entity_poly.pdbx_strand_id
1 'polypeptide(L)'
;GVINFLRKDLNKEKLEFAINTELKTLDEVIKNADIFIGLSVGNILTKEMIISMAKNPIVFAMANPEPEIDYNLAIKIRPDIIIATGRSDYPNQVNNVLGFPYIFRGALDVKATIINEEMKLAAIKAIANIAKKPVPKKIKMIYNDPNLGFGKNYIIPKPFDKRLIKYV
;
A
#
# COMPACT_ATOMS: atom_id res chain seq x y z
N GLY A 1 12.31 0.73 -17.39
CA GLY A 1 13.49 0.60 -16.53
C GLY A 1 13.53 1.72 -15.51
N VAL A 2 14.55 1.70 -14.66
CA VAL A 2 14.79 2.66 -13.57
C VAL A 2 14.81 4.09 -14.12
N ILE A 3 14.25 5.03 -13.35
CA ILE A 3 14.32 6.47 -13.66
C ILE A 3 15.67 6.97 -13.14
N ASN A 4 16.62 7.18 -14.05
CA ASN A 4 17.97 7.65 -13.73
C ASN A 4 18.43 8.70 -14.74
N PHE A 5 19.48 9.45 -14.40
CA PHE A 5 20.00 10.54 -15.26
C PHE A 5 20.68 10.06 -16.55
N LEU A 6 20.89 8.76 -16.74
CA LEU A 6 21.40 8.20 -18.00
C LEU A 6 20.31 8.09 -19.07
N ARG A 7 19.03 8.17 -18.69
CA ARG A 7 17.90 8.14 -19.61
C ARG A 7 17.68 9.49 -20.29
N LYS A 8 17.47 9.44 -21.61
CA LYS A 8 17.24 10.62 -22.46
C LYS A 8 15.75 10.88 -22.75
N ASP A 9 14.87 9.99 -22.31
CA ASP A 9 13.44 9.96 -22.63
C ASP A 9 12.54 10.30 -21.42
N LEU A 10 13.08 11.03 -20.43
CA LEU A 10 12.34 11.43 -19.24
C LEU A 10 11.55 12.72 -19.49
N ASN A 11 10.26 12.72 -19.12
CA ASN A 11 9.46 13.94 -19.05
C ASN A 11 9.75 14.70 -17.74
N LYS A 12 9.23 15.93 -17.64
CA LYS A 12 9.47 16.83 -16.50
C LYS A 12 9.11 16.19 -15.16
N GLU A 13 7.98 15.48 -15.10
CA GLU A 13 7.48 14.84 -13.89
C GLU A 13 8.40 13.71 -13.42
N LYS A 14 8.98 12.93 -14.34
CA LYS A 14 9.92 11.85 -13.99
C LYS A 14 11.28 12.38 -13.55
N LEU A 15 11.71 13.55 -14.02
CA LEU A 15 13.00 14.12 -13.62
C LEU A 15 13.07 14.40 -12.11
N GLU A 16 11.95 14.73 -11.47
CA GLU A 16 11.86 14.91 -10.01
C GLU A 16 12.17 13.63 -9.23
N PHE A 17 12.01 12.46 -9.85
CA PHE A 17 12.28 11.14 -9.27
C PHE A 17 13.54 10.47 -9.82
N ALA A 18 14.30 11.15 -10.68
CA ALA A 18 15.51 10.59 -11.25
C ALA A 18 16.62 10.50 -10.20
N ILE A 19 17.26 9.33 -10.13
CA ILE A 19 18.38 9.08 -9.22
C ILE A 19 19.69 8.88 -9.98
N ASN A 20 20.81 9.20 -9.32
CA ASN A 20 22.13 8.93 -9.89
C ASN A 20 22.52 7.47 -9.64
N THR A 21 22.24 6.60 -10.61
CA THR A 21 22.56 5.17 -10.54
C THR A 21 22.80 4.62 -11.94
N GLU A 22 23.64 3.59 -12.02
CA GLU A 22 23.86 2.82 -13.25
C GLU A 22 22.85 1.68 -13.43
N LEU A 23 22.07 1.36 -12.38
CA LEU A 23 21.05 0.31 -12.43
C LEU A 23 19.92 0.70 -13.39
N LYS A 24 19.43 -0.26 -14.17
CA LYS A 24 18.49 -0.07 -15.29
C LYS A 24 17.22 -0.89 -15.15
N THR A 25 17.28 -2.01 -14.45
CA THR A 25 16.18 -2.98 -14.41
C THR A 25 15.58 -3.13 -13.02
N LEU A 26 14.40 -3.76 -12.96
CA LEU A 26 13.71 -4.01 -11.69
C LEU A 26 14.46 -5.03 -10.83
N ASP A 27 14.98 -6.10 -11.44
CA ASP A 27 15.74 -7.16 -10.77
C ASP A 27 17.02 -6.63 -10.12
N GLU A 28 17.61 -5.58 -10.69
CA GLU A 28 18.78 -4.91 -10.11
C GLU A 28 18.41 -4.10 -8.86
N VAL A 29 17.40 -3.23 -8.94
CA VAL A 29 17.08 -2.28 -7.87
C VAL A 29 16.31 -2.89 -6.71
N ILE A 30 15.65 -4.02 -6.91
CA ILE A 30 14.83 -4.65 -5.86
C ILE A 30 15.66 -5.39 -4.81
N LYS A 31 16.92 -5.69 -5.12
CA LYS A 31 17.85 -6.34 -4.20
C LYS A 31 18.01 -5.50 -2.93
N ASN A 32 17.80 -6.11 -1.77
CA ASN A 32 17.80 -5.46 -0.45
C ASN A 32 16.79 -4.32 -0.28
N ALA A 33 15.77 -4.20 -1.14
CA ALA A 33 14.72 -3.22 -0.93
C ALA A 33 13.82 -3.64 0.25
N ASP A 34 13.52 -2.69 1.14
CA ASP A 34 12.56 -2.89 2.24
C ASP A 34 11.12 -2.87 1.74
N ILE A 35 10.82 -2.05 0.74
CA ILE A 35 9.47 -1.81 0.25
C ILE A 35 9.45 -1.87 -1.28
N PHE A 36 8.50 -2.63 -1.81
CA PHE A 36 8.09 -2.58 -3.22
C PHE A 36 6.65 -2.07 -3.31
N ILE A 37 6.42 -1.07 -4.17
CA ILE A 37 5.08 -0.53 -4.46
C ILE A 37 4.82 -0.69 -5.95
N GLY A 38 3.99 -1.67 -6.30
CA GLY A 38 3.53 -1.98 -7.64
C GLY A 38 2.21 -1.28 -7.95
N LEU A 39 2.20 -0.53 -9.06
CA LEU A 39 1.05 0.16 -9.63
C LEU A 39 1.00 -0.02 -11.16
N SER A 40 1.61 -1.10 -11.67
CA SER A 40 1.95 -1.22 -13.10
C SER A 40 1.31 -2.43 -13.76
N VAL A 41 2.11 -3.50 -13.97
CA VAL A 41 1.77 -4.66 -14.80
C VAL A 41 1.78 -5.91 -13.93
N GLY A 42 0.79 -6.78 -14.11
CA GLY A 42 0.70 -8.05 -13.41
C GLY A 42 1.87 -8.99 -13.70
N ASN A 43 2.17 -9.86 -12.74
CA ASN A 43 3.20 -10.91 -12.81
C ASN A 43 4.65 -10.43 -13.11
N ILE A 44 4.95 -9.13 -12.92
CA ILE A 44 6.28 -8.59 -13.15
C ILE A 44 7.28 -8.92 -12.03
N LEU A 45 6.79 -9.17 -10.82
CA LEU A 45 7.63 -9.43 -9.66
C LEU A 45 7.87 -10.94 -9.52
N THR A 46 9.10 -11.39 -9.78
CA THR A 46 9.41 -12.83 -9.76
C THR A 46 9.71 -13.35 -8.36
N LYS A 47 9.77 -14.69 -8.23
CA LYS A 47 10.19 -15.37 -7.00
C LYS A 47 11.59 -14.93 -6.55
N GLU A 48 12.52 -14.85 -7.49
CA GLU A 48 13.92 -14.51 -7.24
C GLU A 48 14.03 -13.07 -6.74
N MET A 49 13.25 -12.16 -7.34
CA MET A 49 13.17 -10.76 -6.89
C MET A 49 12.70 -10.69 -5.43
N ILE A 50 11.60 -11.37 -5.08
CA ILE A 50 11.09 -11.42 -3.71
C ILE A 50 12.15 -11.99 -2.75
N ILE A 51 12.83 -13.09 -3.11
CA ILE A 51 13.87 -13.69 -2.28
C ILE A 51 15.06 -12.74 -2.06
N SER A 52 15.32 -11.82 -2.99
CA SER A 52 16.44 -10.88 -2.88
C SER A 52 16.15 -9.59 -2.09
N MET A 53 14.88 -9.32 -1.74
CA MET A 53 14.50 -8.14 -0.94
C MET A 53 15.04 -8.23 0.51
N ALA A 54 14.99 -7.12 1.27
CA ALA A 54 15.43 -7.09 2.67
C ALA A 54 14.57 -7.96 3.61
N LYS A 55 14.96 -8.10 4.87
CA LYS A 55 14.21 -8.85 5.90
C LYS A 55 12.87 -8.16 6.20
N ASN A 56 11.80 -8.95 6.39
CA ASN A 56 10.42 -8.48 6.58
C ASN A 56 9.98 -7.48 5.49
N PRO A 57 10.11 -7.81 4.19
CA PRO A 57 9.83 -6.84 3.14
C PRO A 57 8.34 -6.49 3.12
N ILE A 58 8.03 -5.27 2.71
CA ILE A 58 6.66 -4.81 2.47
C ILE A 58 6.42 -4.77 0.96
N VAL A 59 5.42 -5.50 0.47
CA VAL A 59 5.08 -5.58 -0.96
C VAL A 59 3.64 -5.12 -1.14
N PHE A 60 3.44 -4.02 -1.85
CA PHE A 60 2.12 -3.55 -2.27
C PHE A 60 1.96 -3.93 -3.74
N ALA A 61 1.23 -5.01 -4.02
CA ALA A 61 0.97 -5.49 -5.38
C ALA A 61 -0.46 -5.10 -5.80
N MET A 62 -0.61 -3.93 -6.39
CA MET A 62 -1.90 -3.26 -6.59
C MET A 62 -2.39 -3.25 -8.05
N ALA A 63 -1.64 -3.84 -9.00
CA ALA A 63 -2.16 -4.06 -10.34
C ALA A 63 -3.46 -4.89 -10.32
N ASN A 64 -4.38 -4.56 -11.22
CA ASN A 64 -5.66 -5.25 -11.38
C ASN A 64 -5.86 -5.65 -12.85
N PRO A 65 -6.52 -6.79 -13.14
CA PRO A 65 -7.03 -7.79 -12.18
C PRO A 65 -5.93 -8.71 -11.62
N GLU A 66 -4.80 -8.81 -12.31
CA GLU A 66 -3.65 -9.61 -11.92
C GLU A 66 -2.59 -8.73 -11.24
N PRO A 67 -2.25 -8.99 -9.96
CA PRO A 67 -1.24 -8.22 -9.24
C PRO A 67 0.17 -8.50 -9.76
N GLU A 68 1.13 -7.67 -9.36
CA GLU A 68 2.56 -7.83 -9.70
C GLU A 68 3.12 -9.20 -9.27
N ILE A 69 2.57 -9.79 -8.19
CA ILE A 69 2.79 -11.17 -7.74
C ILE A 69 1.50 -11.70 -7.09
N ASP A 70 1.16 -12.96 -7.30
CA ASP A 70 0.09 -13.65 -6.56
C ASP A 70 0.36 -13.70 -5.04
N TYR A 71 -0.68 -13.45 -4.25
CA TYR A 71 -0.59 -13.44 -2.79
C TYR A 71 -0.11 -14.78 -2.21
N ASN A 72 -0.71 -15.89 -2.65
CA ASN A 72 -0.42 -17.22 -2.10
C ASN A 72 1.01 -17.65 -2.45
N LEU A 73 1.44 -17.34 -3.67
CA LEU A 73 2.81 -17.56 -4.11
C LEU A 73 3.81 -16.75 -3.27
N ALA A 74 3.55 -15.46 -3.06
CA ALA A 74 4.43 -14.57 -2.30
C ALA A 74 4.64 -15.05 -0.85
N ILE A 75 3.56 -15.38 -0.12
CA ILE A 75 3.65 -15.87 1.27
C ILE A 75 4.27 -17.27 1.37
N LYS A 76 4.12 -18.11 0.33
CA LYS A 76 4.74 -19.43 0.25
C LYS A 76 6.26 -19.32 0.05
N ILE A 77 6.70 -18.37 -0.76
CA ILE A 77 8.13 -18.14 -1.03
C ILE A 77 8.82 -17.51 0.17
N ARG A 78 8.16 -16.54 0.81
CA ARG A 78 8.78 -15.71 1.84
C ARG A 78 7.89 -15.58 3.08
N PRO A 79 8.12 -16.38 4.13
CA PRO A 79 7.27 -16.40 5.33
C PRO A 79 7.21 -15.11 6.14
N ASP A 80 8.15 -14.18 5.98
CA ASP A 80 8.23 -12.89 6.68
C ASP A 80 7.66 -11.71 5.87
N ILE A 81 7.24 -11.93 4.61
CA ILE A 81 6.69 -10.87 3.75
C ILE A 81 5.41 -10.24 4.32
N ILE A 82 5.30 -8.93 4.31
CA ILE A 82 4.06 -8.20 4.56
C ILE A 82 3.52 -7.78 3.20
N ILE A 83 2.41 -8.37 2.75
CA ILE A 83 1.86 -8.11 1.43
C ILE A 83 0.49 -7.43 1.52
N ALA A 84 0.27 -6.44 0.66
CA ALA A 84 -0.98 -5.73 0.46
C ALA A 84 -1.36 -5.80 -1.02
N THR A 85 -2.65 -5.91 -1.31
CA THR A 85 -3.16 -6.00 -2.69
C THR A 85 -4.43 -5.18 -2.86
N GLY A 86 -4.89 -4.95 -4.10
CA GLY A 86 -6.21 -4.33 -4.35
C GLY A 86 -7.39 -5.26 -4.04
N ARG A 87 -7.12 -6.56 -3.84
CA ARG A 87 -8.11 -7.62 -3.74
C ARG A 87 -8.73 -7.72 -2.35
N SER A 88 -10.04 -7.96 -2.28
CA SER A 88 -10.79 -8.06 -1.01
C SER A 88 -10.70 -9.41 -0.34
N ASP A 89 -10.35 -10.45 -1.09
CA ASP A 89 -10.18 -11.83 -0.63
C ASP A 89 -8.88 -12.05 0.16
N TYR A 90 -7.94 -11.10 0.14
CA TYR A 90 -6.68 -11.18 0.85
C TYR A 90 -6.55 -10.16 2.01
N PRO A 91 -5.67 -10.42 2.99
CA PRO A 91 -5.27 -9.44 3.99
C PRO A 91 -4.74 -8.13 3.38
N ASN A 92 -4.74 -7.06 4.19
CA ASN A 92 -4.18 -5.75 3.81
C ASN A 92 -4.70 -5.21 2.47
N GLN A 93 -6.02 -5.27 2.24
CA GLN A 93 -6.59 -4.68 1.04
C GLN A 93 -6.33 -3.16 0.99
N VAL A 94 -5.73 -2.70 -0.10
CA VAL A 94 -5.66 -1.29 -0.46
C VAL A 94 -6.94 -0.94 -1.22
N ASN A 95 -7.72 -0.01 -0.69
CA ASN A 95 -8.98 0.41 -1.32
C ASN A 95 -9.23 1.90 -1.11
N ASN A 96 -9.59 2.61 -2.19
CA ASN A 96 -9.87 4.05 -2.16
C ASN A 96 -11.00 4.43 -1.20
N VAL A 97 -11.93 3.50 -0.90
CA VAL A 97 -12.99 3.67 0.10
C VAL A 97 -12.45 4.05 1.48
N LEU A 98 -11.18 3.72 1.77
CA LEU A 98 -10.53 4.13 3.03
C LEU A 98 -10.21 5.63 3.11
N GLY A 99 -10.15 6.31 1.96
CA GLY A 99 -9.79 7.73 1.88
C GLY A 99 -10.94 8.62 1.44
N PHE A 100 -11.48 8.37 0.24
CA PHE A 100 -12.39 9.33 -0.42
C PHE A 100 -13.63 9.69 0.39
N PRO A 101 -14.38 8.78 1.05
CA PRO A 101 -15.62 9.16 1.71
C PRO A 101 -15.36 10.13 2.87
N TYR A 102 -14.21 9.96 3.54
CA TYR A 102 -13.95 10.59 4.82
C TYR A 102 -13.22 11.92 4.68
N ILE A 103 -12.24 12.02 3.78
CA ILE A 103 -11.61 13.31 3.49
C ILE A 103 -12.63 14.31 2.92
N PHE A 104 -13.56 13.84 2.08
CA PHE A 104 -14.65 14.67 1.59
C PHE A 104 -15.65 15.01 2.69
N ARG A 105 -15.97 14.07 3.58
CA ARG A 105 -16.83 14.33 4.73
C ARG A 105 -16.25 15.45 5.61
N GLY A 106 -14.97 15.34 5.99
CA GLY A 106 -14.28 16.36 6.77
C GLY A 106 -14.24 17.72 6.07
N ALA A 107 -13.95 17.73 4.76
CA ALA A 107 -13.97 18.95 3.95
C ALA A 107 -15.36 19.62 3.93
N LEU A 108 -16.43 18.83 3.77
CA LEU A 108 -17.81 19.34 3.75
C LEU A 108 -18.27 19.85 5.11
N ASP A 109 -17.93 19.13 6.20
CA ASP A 109 -18.31 19.52 7.58
C ASP A 109 -17.76 20.90 7.95
N VAL A 110 -16.56 21.24 7.48
CA VAL A 110 -15.92 22.55 7.72
C VAL A 110 -16.10 23.55 6.59
N LYS A 111 -16.88 23.19 5.54
CA LYS A 111 -17.09 24.00 4.34
C LYS A 111 -15.78 24.46 3.68
N ALA A 112 -14.79 23.56 3.61
CA ALA A 112 -13.52 23.83 2.96
C ALA A 112 -13.73 24.17 1.48
N THR A 113 -12.98 25.14 0.97
CA THR A 113 -12.99 25.54 -0.44
C THR A 113 -12.05 24.68 -1.30
N ILE A 114 -11.13 23.95 -0.68
CA ILE A 114 -10.14 23.08 -1.32
C ILE A 114 -9.73 21.95 -0.37
N ILE A 115 -9.33 20.80 -0.94
CA ILE A 115 -8.59 19.75 -0.23
C ILE A 115 -7.11 19.95 -0.52
N ASN A 116 -6.34 20.47 0.44
CA ASN A 116 -4.91 20.74 0.32
C ASN A 116 -4.04 19.55 0.79
N GLU A 117 -2.72 19.69 0.69
CA GLU A 117 -1.77 18.64 1.09
C GLU A 117 -1.78 18.37 2.60
N GLU A 118 -2.00 19.39 3.43
CA GLU A 118 -2.12 19.25 4.87
C GLU A 118 -3.33 18.38 5.26
N MET A 119 -4.47 18.56 4.59
CA MET A 119 -5.65 17.72 4.75
C MET A 119 -5.39 16.27 4.33
N LYS A 120 -4.71 16.06 3.19
CA LYS A 120 -4.32 14.70 2.75
C LYS A 120 -3.40 14.03 3.78
N LEU A 121 -2.41 14.76 4.28
CA LEU A 121 -1.48 14.26 5.29
C LEU A 121 -2.19 13.96 6.63
N ALA A 122 -3.14 14.79 7.03
CA ALA A 122 -3.96 14.56 8.22
C ALA A 122 -4.81 13.28 8.07
N ALA A 123 -5.46 13.09 6.93
CA ALA A 123 -6.23 11.88 6.62
C ALA A 123 -5.35 10.62 6.65
N ILE A 124 -4.15 10.66 6.04
CA ILE A 124 -3.18 9.55 6.05
C ILE A 124 -2.79 9.19 7.49
N LYS A 125 -2.43 10.20 8.31
CA LYS A 125 -2.07 9.99 9.72
C LYS A 125 -3.23 9.41 10.53
N ALA A 126 -4.46 9.87 10.29
CA ALA A 126 -5.65 9.34 10.93
C ALA A 126 -5.86 7.85 10.61
N ILE A 127 -5.82 7.48 9.33
CA ILE A 127 -5.95 6.07 8.89
C ILE A 127 -4.87 5.18 9.52
N ALA A 128 -3.61 5.61 9.46
CA ALA A 128 -2.48 4.88 10.03
C ALA A 128 -2.63 4.67 11.55
N ASN A 129 -3.13 5.69 12.26
CA ASN A 129 -3.39 5.60 13.71
C ASN A 129 -4.56 4.66 14.03
N ILE A 130 -5.61 4.62 13.20
CA ILE A 130 -6.73 3.67 13.39
C ILE A 130 -6.25 2.22 13.25
N ALA A 131 -5.37 1.93 12.29
CA ALA A 131 -4.81 0.60 12.09
C ALA A 131 -4.11 0.06 13.35
N LYS A 132 -3.46 0.95 14.10
CA LYS A 132 -2.70 0.62 15.33
C LYS A 132 -3.58 0.59 16.60
N LYS A 133 -4.84 1.03 16.54
CA LYS A 133 -5.77 0.99 17.68
C LYS A 133 -6.46 -0.37 17.79
N PRO A 134 -6.84 -0.82 19.00
CA PRO A 134 -7.61 -2.05 19.19
C PRO A 134 -8.84 -2.11 18.27
N VAL A 135 -8.98 -3.23 17.55
CA VAL A 135 -10.07 -3.41 16.58
C VAL A 135 -11.38 -3.71 17.34
N PRO A 136 -12.46 -2.94 17.11
CA PRO A 136 -13.73 -3.15 17.81
C PRO A 136 -14.30 -4.55 17.56
N LYS A 137 -14.94 -5.14 18.60
CA LYS A 137 -15.59 -6.46 18.51
C LYS A 137 -16.54 -6.58 17.32
N LYS A 138 -17.30 -5.53 17.01
CA LYS A 138 -18.22 -5.51 15.87
C LYS A 138 -17.51 -5.71 14.53
N ILE A 139 -16.33 -5.13 14.35
CA ILE A 139 -15.53 -5.29 13.12
C ILE A 139 -14.98 -6.72 13.05
N LYS A 140 -14.46 -7.24 14.16
CA LYS A 140 -14.01 -8.64 14.27
C LYS A 140 -15.09 -9.63 13.86
N MET A 141 -16.33 -9.40 14.29
CA MET A 141 -17.49 -10.23 13.93
C MET A 141 -17.86 -10.13 12.44
N ILE A 142 -17.89 -8.92 11.87
CA ILE A 142 -18.22 -8.71 10.44
C ILE A 142 -17.24 -9.48 9.53
N TYR A 143 -15.96 -9.50 9.90
CA TYR A 143 -14.91 -10.18 9.13
C TYR A 143 -14.61 -11.60 9.61
N ASN A 144 -15.41 -12.13 10.55
CA ASN A 144 -15.22 -13.45 11.15
C ASN A 144 -13.79 -13.76 11.62
N ASP A 145 -13.12 -12.76 12.20
CA ASP A 145 -11.73 -12.86 12.68
C ASP A 145 -11.62 -12.29 14.10
N PRO A 146 -11.60 -13.15 15.14
CA PRO A 146 -11.46 -12.70 16.53
C PRO A 146 -10.06 -12.14 16.84
N ASN A 147 -9.05 -12.48 16.04
CA ASN A 147 -7.65 -12.08 16.24
C ASN A 147 -7.27 -10.85 15.43
N LEU A 148 -8.20 -10.28 14.65
CA LEU A 148 -7.98 -9.08 13.85
C LEU A 148 -7.39 -7.96 14.72
N GLY A 149 -6.22 -7.48 14.34
CA GLY A 149 -5.43 -6.53 15.12
C GLY A 149 -4.11 -6.24 14.42
N PHE A 150 -3.49 -5.11 14.74
CA PHE A 150 -2.29 -4.62 14.05
C PHE A 150 -1.20 -5.70 13.98
N GLY A 151 -0.72 -5.97 12.76
CA GLY A 151 0.28 -6.98 12.50
C GLY A 151 0.45 -7.25 11.01
N LYS A 152 1.24 -8.26 10.66
CA LYS A 152 1.56 -8.60 9.26
C LYS A 152 0.34 -8.74 8.35
N ASN A 153 -0.79 -9.22 8.86
CA ASN A 153 -2.04 -9.41 8.10
C ASN A 153 -3.08 -8.28 8.31
N TYR A 154 -2.71 -7.21 9.04
CA TYR A 154 -3.56 -6.05 9.29
C TYR A 154 -2.70 -4.80 9.51
N ILE A 155 -2.23 -4.22 8.41
CA ILE A 155 -1.53 -2.91 8.41
C ILE A 155 -2.44 -1.78 7.92
N ILE A 156 -3.59 -2.13 7.36
CA ILE A 156 -4.62 -1.22 6.81
C ILE A 156 -5.94 -1.55 7.49
N PRO A 157 -6.70 -0.56 8.00
CA PRO A 157 -8.01 -0.82 8.59
C PRO A 157 -8.98 -1.33 7.53
N LYS A 158 -10.05 -2.01 7.96
CA LYS A 158 -11.05 -2.53 7.03
C LYS A 158 -11.93 -1.40 6.45
N PRO A 159 -12.33 -1.45 5.17
CA PRO A 159 -13.10 -0.37 4.53
C PRO A 159 -14.39 0.05 5.24
N PHE A 160 -15.05 -0.87 5.96
CA PHE A 160 -16.29 -0.58 6.69
C PHE A 160 -16.08 -0.34 8.20
N ASP A 161 -14.86 -0.03 8.60
CA ASP A 161 -14.58 0.37 9.98
C ASP A 161 -15.18 1.76 10.25
N LYS A 162 -16.26 1.81 11.02
CA LYS A 162 -16.96 3.06 11.38
C LYS A 162 -16.06 4.09 12.08
N ARG A 163 -14.91 3.68 12.61
CA ARG A 163 -13.91 4.63 13.16
C ARG A 163 -13.41 5.58 12.08
N LEU A 164 -13.34 5.17 10.82
CA LEU A 164 -12.86 6.01 9.71
C LEU A 164 -13.67 7.31 9.60
N ILE A 165 -15.01 7.24 9.71
CA ILE A 165 -15.90 8.42 9.69
C ILE A 165 -15.57 9.43 10.80
N LYS A 166 -15.12 8.94 11.97
CA LYS A 166 -14.90 9.78 13.15
C LYS A 166 -13.52 10.44 13.14
N TYR A 167 -12.53 9.79 12.55
CA TYR A 167 -11.12 10.16 12.71
C TYR A 167 -10.48 10.73 11.44
N VAL A 168 -11.01 10.39 10.26
CA VAL A 168 -10.53 10.84 8.95
C VAL A 168 -11.46 11.92 8.44
#